data_AF-A0A529FR49-F1
#
_entry.id   AF-A0A529FR49-F1
#
_cell.length_a   1.000
_cell.length_b   1.000
_cell.length_c   1.000
_cell.angle_alpha   90.00
_cell.angle_beta   90.00
_cell.angle_gamma   90.00
#
_symmetry.space_group_name_H-M   'P 1'
#
loop_
_entity.id
_entity.type
_entity.pdbx_description
1 polymer ?
#
loop_
_entity_poly.entity_id
_entity_poly.type
_entity_poly.pdbx_seq_one_letter_code
_entity_poly.pdbx_strand_id
1 'polypeptide(L)'
;MKDQGWAMKGELVLSCNCTVFCPCVLSLGSHPPTEGYCQTWAGFRIDAGHSGDVDLSGLNLGLVMEIPGYMSRGNWTAGLFIDKRASIHAVKALTRIFTGKAGGTTALLAILVGKFLGVEQVPITYETRDKTRIFQIPKIIDGAVTPIPGKDREKDTVISNSE
;
A
#
# COMPACT_ATOMS: atom_id res chain seq x y z
N MET A 1 -10.98 -19.10 19.47
CA MET A 1 -10.46 -17.75 19.78
C MET A 1 -11.38 -16.76 19.10
N LYS A 2 -12.00 -15.84 19.86
CA LYS A 2 -12.79 -14.74 19.27
C LYS A 2 -11.89 -13.99 18.29
N ASP A 3 -12.42 -13.75 17.09
CA ASP A 3 -11.79 -12.92 16.08
C ASP A 3 -11.79 -11.48 16.61
N GLN A 4 -10.76 -11.14 17.39
CA GLN A 4 -10.53 -9.77 17.79
C GLN A 4 -10.04 -9.06 16.53
N GLY A 5 -10.97 -8.40 15.84
CA GLY A 5 -10.74 -7.79 14.53
C GLY A 5 -9.52 -6.87 14.49
N TRP A 6 -9.16 -6.46 13.29
CA TRP A 6 -8.02 -5.57 13.06
C TRP A 6 -8.50 -4.21 12.53
N ALA A 7 -7.76 -3.17 12.88
CA ALA A 7 -7.96 -1.83 12.35
C ALA A 7 -6.61 -1.14 12.19
N MET A 8 -6.47 -0.34 11.14
CA MET A 8 -5.30 0.50 10.90
C MET A 8 -5.76 1.87 10.42
N LYS A 9 -5.24 2.90 11.05
CA LYS A 9 -5.38 4.30 10.65
C LYS A 9 -4.00 4.84 10.34
N GLY A 10 -3.89 5.56 9.25
CA GLY A 10 -2.67 6.26 8.88
C GLY A 10 -2.69 6.70 7.43
N GLU A 11 -1.53 6.67 6.79
CA GLU A 11 -1.34 7.23 5.44
C GLU A 11 -0.78 6.18 4.49
N LEU A 12 -1.35 6.13 3.29
CA LEU A 12 -0.87 5.35 2.15
C LEU A 12 -0.28 6.31 1.13
N VAL A 13 0.97 6.07 0.74
CA VAL A 13 1.57 6.66 -0.46
C VAL A 13 1.79 5.55 -1.49
N LEU A 14 1.46 5.82 -2.74
CA LEU A 14 1.61 4.85 -3.83
C LEU A 14 2.14 5.57 -5.06
N SER A 15 3.05 4.90 -5.77
CA SER A 15 3.47 5.31 -7.11
C SER A 15 3.50 4.12 -8.04
N CYS A 16 3.20 4.36 -9.31
CA CYS A 16 3.28 3.37 -10.37
C CYS A 16 3.89 3.99 -11.63
N ASN A 17 4.23 3.15 -12.60
CA ASN A 17 4.74 3.55 -13.92
C ASN A 17 3.71 4.21 -14.86
N CYS A 18 2.54 4.63 -14.37
CA CYS A 18 1.57 5.37 -15.18
C CYS A 18 2.01 6.84 -15.36
N THR A 19 1.64 7.45 -16.48
CA THR A 19 2.19 8.76 -16.90
C THR A 19 1.78 9.95 -16.04
N VAL A 20 0.58 9.95 -15.46
CA VAL A 20 0.07 11.10 -14.67
C VAL A 20 -0.66 10.64 -13.42
N PHE A 21 -1.70 9.83 -13.59
CA PHE A 21 -2.52 9.30 -12.50
C PHE A 21 -2.74 7.82 -12.75
N CYS A 22 -3.03 7.03 -11.70
CA CYS A 22 -3.36 5.61 -11.85
C CYS A 22 -4.79 5.43 -12.39
N PRO A 23 -4.99 5.15 -13.70
CA PRO A 23 -6.34 5.05 -14.26
C PRO A 23 -7.09 3.83 -13.71
N CYS A 24 -6.36 2.82 -13.24
CA CYS A 24 -6.90 1.59 -12.69
C CYS A 24 -7.75 1.83 -11.44
N VAL A 25 -7.36 2.78 -10.57
CA VAL A 25 -8.10 3.04 -9.33
C VAL A 25 -9.40 3.79 -9.62
N LEU A 26 -9.36 4.80 -10.49
CA LEU A 26 -10.55 5.59 -10.84
C LEU A 26 -11.57 4.83 -11.66
N SER A 27 -11.11 3.97 -12.55
CA SER A 27 -12.00 3.15 -13.39
C SER A 27 -12.45 1.85 -12.69
N LEU A 28 -12.13 1.68 -11.41
CA LEU A 28 -12.41 0.45 -10.66
C LEU A 28 -11.88 -0.81 -11.36
N GLY A 29 -10.71 -0.69 -11.98
CA GLY A 29 -10.05 -1.75 -12.75
C GLY A 29 -10.60 -1.97 -14.16
N SER A 30 -11.45 -1.08 -14.68
CA SER A 30 -12.01 -1.15 -16.04
C SER A 30 -11.11 -0.52 -17.11
N HIS A 31 -10.09 0.24 -16.72
CA HIS A 31 -9.07 0.78 -17.62
C HIS A 31 -7.72 0.09 -17.36
N PRO A 32 -6.94 -0.24 -18.40
CA PRO A 32 -5.61 -0.80 -18.22
C PRO A 32 -4.64 0.26 -17.65
N PRO A 33 -3.50 -0.14 -17.06
CA PRO A 33 -2.38 0.76 -16.79
C PRO A 33 -1.94 1.46 -18.07
N THR A 34 -1.39 2.67 -17.98
CA THR A 34 -0.99 3.45 -19.16
C THR A 34 0.00 2.69 -20.05
N GLU A 35 0.97 2.02 -19.44
CA GLU A 35 2.02 1.26 -20.15
C GLU A 35 1.59 -0.18 -20.49
N GLY A 36 0.31 -0.53 -20.32
CA GLY A 36 -0.20 -1.89 -20.52
C GLY A 36 0.12 -2.87 -19.39
N TYR A 37 1.06 -2.55 -18.51
CA TYR A 37 1.38 -3.24 -17.26
C TYR A 37 1.64 -2.24 -16.14
N CYS A 38 1.48 -2.67 -14.89
CA CYS A 38 1.75 -1.85 -13.71
C CYS A 38 2.95 -2.41 -12.94
N GLN A 39 3.96 -1.58 -12.73
CA GLN A 39 4.98 -1.79 -11.70
C GLN A 39 4.80 -0.70 -10.67
N THR A 40 4.46 -1.10 -9.46
CA THR A 40 4.07 -0.18 -8.39
C THR A 40 4.73 -0.54 -7.08
N TRP A 41 4.98 0.48 -6.29
CA TRP A 41 5.29 0.34 -4.89
C TRP A 41 4.29 1.17 -4.07
N ALA A 42 4.05 0.72 -2.85
CA ALA A 42 3.24 1.42 -1.87
C ALA A 42 3.96 1.47 -0.52
N GLY A 43 3.86 2.60 0.15
CA GLY A 43 4.30 2.80 1.52
C GLY A 43 3.11 3.09 2.42
N PHE A 44 3.07 2.45 3.58
CA PHE A 44 2.05 2.68 4.60
C PHE A 44 2.73 3.18 5.87
N ARG A 45 2.22 4.28 6.43
CA ARG A 45 2.51 4.73 7.81
C ARG A 45 1.31 4.39 8.66
N ILE A 46 1.49 3.61 9.72
CA ILE A 46 0.41 3.29 10.67
C ILE A 46 0.52 4.25 11.84
N ASP A 47 -0.41 5.21 11.93
CA ASP A 47 -0.45 6.18 13.03
C ASP A 47 -1.08 5.55 14.28
N ALA A 48 -2.13 4.75 14.09
CA ALA A 48 -2.76 3.96 15.14
C ALA A 48 -3.34 2.67 14.56
N GLY A 49 -3.13 1.53 15.21
CA GLY A 49 -3.71 0.27 14.73
C GLY A 49 -3.46 -0.91 15.64
N HIS A 50 -4.26 -1.95 15.46
CA HIS A 50 -4.14 -3.18 16.24
C HIS A 50 -4.60 -4.41 15.43
N SER A 51 -4.19 -5.60 15.89
CA SER A 51 -4.73 -6.88 15.48
C SER A 51 -4.90 -7.77 16.71
N GLY A 52 -6.13 -7.87 17.20
CA GLY A 52 -6.37 -8.31 18.57
C GLY A 52 -5.59 -7.49 19.57
N ASP A 53 -4.81 -8.16 20.42
CA ASP A 53 -3.99 -7.53 21.46
C ASP A 53 -2.62 -7.03 20.95
N VAL A 54 -2.34 -7.19 19.65
CA VAL A 54 -1.07 -6.75 19.04
C VAL A 54 -1.18 -5.30 18.60
N ASP A 55 -0.39 -4.42 19.21
CA ASP A 55 -0.23 -3.04 18.76
C ASP A 55 0.59 -2.97 17.46
N LEU A 56 0.07 -2.22 16.49
CA LEU A 56 0.68 -1.99 15.18
C LEU A 56 1.09 -0.53 14.98
N SER A 57 0.82 0.33 15.96
CA SER A 57 0.99 1.78 15.88
C SER A 57 2.47 2.16 15.73
N GLY A 58 2.74 3.20 14.94
CA GLY A 58 4.07 3.73 14.67
C GLY A 58 4.92 2.89 13.69
N LEU A 59 4.40 1.75 13.21
CA LEU A 59 5.08 0.91 12.22
C LEU A 59 4.85 1.42 10.80
N ASN A 60 5.83 1.16 9.94
CA ASN A 60 5.73 1.37 8.50
C ASN A 60 5.67 0.04 7.75
N LEU A 61 5.09 0.05 6.55
CA LEU A 61 5.08 -1.10 5.65
C LEU A 61 5.40 -0.67 4.24
N GLY A 62 6.03 -1.57 3.49
CA GLY A 62 6.23 -1.41 2.06
C GLY A 62 5.57 -2.55 1.31
N LEU A 63 5.11 -2.27 0.10
CA LEU A 63 4.59 -3.25 -0.83
C LEU A 63 5.21 -2.99 -2.19
N VAL A 64 5.58 -4.04 -2.89
CA VAL A 64 5.90 -3.98 -4.32
C VAL A 64 4.95 -4.91 -5.06
N MET A 65 4.44 -4.45 -6.20
CA MET A 65 3.55 -5.25 -7.04
C MET A 65 3.87 -5.10 -8.51
N GLU A 66 3.72 -6.21 -9.22
CA GLU A 66 3.64 -6.27 -10.67
C GLU A 66 2.26 -6.76 -11.08
N ILE A 67 1.59 -6.02 -11.95
CA ILE A 67 0.29 -6.35 -12.52
C ILE A 67 0.45 -6.40 -14.05
N PRO A 68 0.25 -7.55 -14.70
CA PRO A 68 0.55 -7.72 -16.13
C PRO A 68 -0.46 -7.05 -17.07
N GLY A 69 -1.46 -6.34 -16.54
CA GLY A 69 -2.55 -5.77 -17.32
C GLY A 69 -3.61 -5.12 -16.43
N TYR A 70 -4.88 -5.41 -16.75
CA TYR A 70 -6.02 -4.89 -15.99
C TYR A 70 -5.94 -5.33 -14.52
N MET A 71 -6.02 -4.35 -13.62
CA MET A 71 -6.01 -4.57 -12.18
C MET A 71 -7.09 -5.58 -11.75
N SER A 72 -8.29 -5.48 -12.32
CA SER A 72 -9.43 -6.38 -12.05
C SER A 72 -9.25 -7.83 -12.50
N ARG A 73 -8.34 -8.10 -13.44
CA ARG A 73 -8.10 -9.47 -13.95
C ARG A 73 -7.12 -10.28 -13.10
N GLY A 74 -6.51 -9.66 -12.09
CA GLY A 74 -5.61 -10.34 -11.16
C GLY A 74 -4.29 -10.76 -11.80
N ASN A 75 -3.79 -11.93 -11.37
CA ASN A 75 -2.43 -12.42 -11.65
C ASN A 75 -1.34 -11.46 -11.15
N TRP A 76 -1.57 -10.81 -10.01
CA TRP A 76 -0.57 -9.92 -9.43
C TRP A 76 0.56 -10.73 -8.83
N THR A 77 1.78 -10.23 -8.99
CA THR A 77 2.92 -10.63 -8.18
C THR A 77 3.12 -9.59 -7.09
N ALA A 78 3.17 -9.97 -5.81
CA ALA A 78 3.29 -9.04 -4.70
C ALA A 78 4.37 -9.46 -3.69
N GLY A 79 5.12 -8.50 -3.16
CA GLY A 79 6.05 -8.67 -2.05
C GLY A 79 5.74 -7.68 -0.93
N LEU A 80 5.88 -8.12 0.33
CA LEU A 80 5.60 -7.32 1.51
C LEU A 80 6.90 -7.03 2.29
N PHE A 81 7.11 -5.76 2.62
CA PHE A 81 8.16 -5.30 3.52
C PHE A 81 7.53 -4.83 4.82
N ILE A 82 8.09 -5.27 5.94
CA ILE A 82 7.67 -4.88 7.28
C ILE A 82 8.81 -4.14 7.95
N ASP A 83 8.48 -3.05 8.63
CA ASP A 83 9.47 -2.29 9.40
C ASP A 83 10.21 -3.19 10.40
N LYS A 84 11.53 -3.11 10.40
CA LYS A 84 12.42 -3.84 11.31
C LYS A 84 12.15 -3.59 12.79
N ARG A 85 11.44 -2.50 13.14
CA ARG A 85 10.97 -2.21 14.50
C ARG A 85 9.81 -3.09 14.95
N ALA A 86 9.15 -3.80 14.03
CA ALA A 86 8.01 -4.64 14.33
C ALA A 86 8.41 -5.85 15.20
N SER A 87 7.58 -6.13 16.22
CA SER A 87 7.71 -7.37 16.98
C SER A 87 7.35 -8.58 16.12
N ILE A 88 7.76 -9.78 16.53
CA ILE A 88 7.37 -11.04 15.87
C ILE A 88 5.84 -11.19 15.78
N HIS A 89 5.12 -10.73 16.82
CA HIS A 89 3.66 -10.73 16.82
C HIS A 89 3.09 -9.76 15.79
N ALA A 90 3.63 -8.55 15.69
CA ALA A 90 3.24 -7.57 14.68
C ALA A 90 3.54 -8.07 13.26
N VAL A 91 4.70 -8.67 13.01
CA VAL A 91 5.06 -9.28 11.73
C VAL A 91 4.04 -10.35 11.32
N LYS A 92 3.67 -11.25 12.25
CA LYS A 92 2.68 -12.29 11.99
C LYS A 92 1.28 -11.70 11.74
N ALA A 93 0.88 -10.68 12.50
CA ALA A 93 -0.39 -10.00 12.33
C ALA A 93 -0.48 -9.30 10.96
N LEU A 94 0.52 -8.47 10.63
CA LEU A 94 0.61 -7.74 9.37
C LEU A 94 0.70 -8.68 8.17
N THR A 95 1.46 -9.77 8.27
CA THR A 95 1.48 -10.81 7.23
C THR A 95 0.08 -11.39 7.01
N ARG A 96 -0.66 -11.71 8.07
CA ARG A 96 -2.04 -12.23 7.94
C ARG A 96 -2.99 -11.20 7.33
N ILE A 97 -2.88 -9.93 7.71
CA ILE A 97 -3.69 -8.84 7.18
C ILE A 97 -3.42 -8.67 5.68
N PHE A 98 -2.17 -8.48 5.28
CA PHE A 98 -1.80 -8.18 3.89
C PHE A 98 -1.88 -9.39 2.95
N THR A 99 -1.93 -10.61 3.47
CA THR A 99 -2.23 -11.82 2.68
C THR A 99 -3.74 -12.16 2.66
N GLY A 100 -4.59 -11.30 3.21
CA GLY A 100 -6.05 -11.49 3.25
C GLY A 100 -6.55 -12.53 4.26
N LYS A 101 -5.65 -13.25 4.94
CA LYS A 101 -5.99 -14.29 5.94
C LYS A 101 -6.67 -13.75 7.20
N ALA A 102 -6.61 -12.44 7.43
CA ALA A 102 -7.31 -11.76 8.52
C ALA A 102 -8.72 -11.25 8.12
N GLY A 103 -9.20 -11.56 6.91
CA GLY A 103 -10.49 -11.05 6.43
C GLY A 103 -10.45 -9.54 6.10
N GLY A 104 -11.63 -8.93 6.00
CA GLY A 104 -11.75 -7.51 5.68
C GLY A 104 -11.42 -7.18 4.22
N THR A 105 -11.07 -5.92 3.95
CA THR A 105 -10.82 -5.41 2.59
C THR A 105 -9.66 -6.11 1.90
N THR A 106 -8.63 -6.51 2.64
CA THR A 106 -7.46 -7.20 2.07
C THR A 106 -7.77 -8.62 1.62
N ALA A 107 -8.82 -9.27 2.13
CA ALA A 107 -9.26 -10.57 1.65
C ALA A 107 -9.79 -10.51 0.20
N LEU A 108 -10.44 -9.41 -0.18
CA LEU A 108 -10.89 -9.19 -1.56
C LEU A 108 -9.71 -9.01 -2.51
N LEU A 109 -8.70 -8.24 -2.09
CA LEU A 109 -7.49 -8.02 -2.88
C LEU A 109 -6.63 -9.29 -3.01
N ALA A 110 -6.61 -10.14 -1.99
CA ALA A 110 -5.83 -11.38 -2.00
C ALA A 110 -6.26 -12.34 -3.14
N ILE A 111 -7.51 -12.29 -3.59
CA ILE A 111 -8.02 -13.10 -4.72
C ILE A 111 -7.30 -12.73 -6.03
N LEU A 112 -6.81 -11.48 -6.14
CA LEU A 112 -6.15 -10.97 -7.33
C LEU A 112 -4.65 -11.32 -7.38
N VAL A 113 -4.07 -11.76 -6.26
CA VAL A 113 -2.64 -12.09 -6.15
C VAL A 113 -2.41 -13.54 -6.58
N GLY A 114 -1.80 -13.71 -7.75
CA GLY A 114 -1.42 -15.04 -8.27
C GLY A 114 -0.09 -15.54 -7.69
N LYS A 115 0.81 -14.62 -7.31
CA LYS A 115 2.13 -14.95 -6.77
C LYS A 115 2.51 -14.03 -5.61
N PHE A 116 2.73 -14.61 -4.44
CA PHE A 116 3.27 -13.88 -3.29
C PHE A 116 4.75 -14.21 -3.09
N LEU A 117 5.61 -13.20 -3.15
CA LEU A 117 7.07 -13.34 -3.06
C LEU A 117 7.55 -13.58 -1.63
N GLY A 118 6.71 -13.29 -0.64
CA GLY A 118 7.02 -13.44 0.77
C GLY A 118 7.07 -12.11 1.52
N VAL A 119 7.65 -12.18 2.71
CA VAL A 119 7.74 -11.07 3.66
C VAL A 119 9.20 -10.87 4.05
N GLU A 120 9.66 -9.63 4.01
CA GLU A 120 11.00 -9.27 4.49
C GLU A 120 10.91 -8.16 5.54
N GLN A 121 11.71 -8.28 6.61
CA GLN A 121 11.85 -7.23 7.62
C GLN A 121 13.05 -6.36 7.30
N VAL A 122 12.81 -5.07 7.08
CA VAL A 122 13.81 -4.11 6.60
C VAL A 122 13.63 -2.77 7.31
N PRO A 123 14.67 -1.92 7.42
CA PRO A 123 14.47 -0.55 7.86
C PRO A 123 13.59 0.19 6.85
N ILE A 124 12.53 0.85 7.33
CA ILE A 124 11.59 1.61 6.51
C ILE A 124 11.42 3.01 7.11
N THR A 125 11.58 4.04 6.29
CA THR A 125 11.29 5.42 6.68
C THR A 125 10.10 5.96 5.88
N TYR A 126 9.27 6.74 6.56
CA TYR A 126 8.17 7.48 5.97
C TYR A 126 8.20 8.87 6.60
N GLU A 127 8.45 9.89 5.78
CA GLU A 127 8.47 11.28 6.21
C GLU A 127 7.59 12.13 5.29
N THR A 128 6.94 13.14 5.87
CA THR A 128 6.26 14.17 5.08
C THR A 128 7.07 15.45 5.20
N ARG A 129 7.64 15.90 4.09
CA ARG A 129 8.34 17.19 3.98
C ARG A 129 7.47 18.13 3.18
N ASP A 130 6.99 19.20 3.81
CA ASP A 130 5.96 20.09 3.26
C ASP A 130 4.70 19.29 2.87
N LYS A 131 4.46 19.13 1.56
CA LYS A 131 3.39 18.29 1.02
C LYS A 131 3.90 16.97 0.41
N THR A 132 5.21 16.78 0.32
CA THR A 132 5.82 15.61 -0.32
C THR A 132 5.96 14.47 0.67
N ARG A 133 5.48 13.29 0.28
CA ARG A 133 5.64 12.04 1.02
C ARG A 133 6.92 11.38 0.54
N ILE A 134 7.88 11.20 1.43
CA ILE A 134 9.16 10.54 1.17
C ILE A 134 9.10 9.18 1.85
N PHE A 135 9.20 8.12 1.06
CA PHE A 135 9.13 6.74 1.52
C PHE A 135 10.36 5.98 1.03
N GLN A 136 11.11 5.38 1.95
CA GLN A 136 12.35 4.71 1.59
C GLN A 136 12.50 3.35 2.24
N ILE A 137 13.01 2.42 1.45
CA ILE A 137 13.55 1.14 1.87
C ILE A 137 14.95 1.07 1.27
N PRO A 138 16.03 1.13 2.07
CA PRO A 138 17.39 1.24 1.56
C PRO A 138 17.71 0.19 0.50
N LYS A 139 18.21 0.63 -0.66
CA LYS A 139 18.55 -0.19 -1.84
C LYS A 139 17.37 -0.85 -2.58
N ILE A 140 16.13 -0.64 -2.14
CA ILE A 140 14.93 -1.26 -2.73
C ILE A 140 13.98 -0.18 -3.27
N ILE A 141 13.60 0.79 -2.43
CA ILE A 141 12.69 1.88 -2.80
C ILE A 141 13.29 3.21 -2.36
N ASP A 142 13.36 4.15 -3.30
CA ASP A 142 13.60 5.57 -3.03
C ASP A 142 12.44 6.35 -3.67
N GLY A 143 11.42 6.62 -2.85
CA GLY A 143 10.13 7.13 -3.30
C GLY A 143 9.86 8.54 -2.80
N ALA A 144 9.39 9.40 -3.70
CA ALA A 144 8.86 10.72 -3.37
C ALA A 144 7.58 10.98 -4.15
N VAL A 145 6.49 11.34 -3.45
CA VAL A 145 5.20 11.67 -4.06
C VAL A 145 4.75 13.04 -3.59
N THR A 146 4.63 13.96 -4.55
CA THR A 146 4.16 15.33 -4.33
C THR A 146 2.77 15.48 -4.93
N PRO A 147 1.79 16.01 -4.17
CA PRO A 147 0.47 16.30 -4.70
C PRO A 147 0.51 17.27 -5.88
N ILE A 148 -0.39 17.06 -6.84
CA ILE A 148 -0.57 17.98 -7.97
C ILE A 148 -1.47 19.14 -7.50
N PRO A 149 -1.05 20.41 -7.65
CA PRO A 149 -1.88 21.56 -7.30
C PRO A 149 -3.20 21.57 -8.09
N GLY A 150 -4.28 21.97 -7.43
CA GLY A 150 -5.59 22.16 -8.05
C GLY A 150 -5.70 23.50 -8.77
N LYS A 151 -6.91 23.81 -9.25
CA LYS A 151 -7.24 25.12 -9.84
C LYS A 151 -7.02 26.26 -8.84
N ASP A 152 -7.45 26.05 -7.60
CA ASP A 152 -7.07 26.88 -6.46
C ASP A 152 -5.68 26.43 -6.03
N ARG A 153 -4.66 27.28 -6.22
CA ARG A 153 -3.24 26.92 -5.99
C ARG A 153 -2.92 26.62 -4.52
N GLU A 154 -3.80 27.01 -3.60
CA GLU A 154 -3.66 26.67 -2.18
C GLU A 154 -4.14 25.24 -1.88
N LYS A 155 -4.91 24.64 -2.80
CA LYS A 155 -5.49 23.30 -2.66
C LYS A 155 -4.83 22.32 -3.61
N ASP A 156 -4.75 21.07 -3.19
CA ASP A 156 -4.25 19.98 -4.02
C ASP A 156 -5.42 19.37 -4.81
N THR A 157 -5.11 18.67 -5.90
CA THR A 157 -6.08 17.89 -6.64
C THR A 157 -6.51 16.70 -5.79
N VAL A 158 -7.78 16.69 -5.39
CA VAL A 158 -8.37 15.63 -4.57
C VAL A 158 -9.47 14.95 -5.37
N ILE A 159 -9.45 13.62 -5.32
CA ILE A 159 -10.55 12.80 -5.80
C ILE A 159 -11.21 12.16 -4.57
N SER A 160 -12.51 12.35 -4.42
CA SER A 160 -13.29 11.83 -3.30
C SER A 160 -14.48 11.07 -3.85
N ASN A 161 -14.71 9.85 -3.36
CA ASN A 161 -15.84 9.00 -3.74
C ASN A 161 -16.01 8.94 -5.26
N SER A 162 -15.01 8.41 -5.98
CA SER A 162 -15.00 8.40 -7.45
C SER A 162 -16.09 7.54 -8.09
N GLU A 163 -16.97 6.92 -7.29
CA GLU A 163 -18.36 6.54 -7.54
C GLU A 163 -19.03 6.24 -6.18
#